data_AF-A0A9W8GQ20-F1
#
_entry.id   AF-A0A9W8GQ20-F1
#
_cell.length_a   1.000
_cell.length_b   1.000
_cell.length_c   1.000
_cell.angle_alpha   90.00
_cell.angle_beta   90.00
_cell.angle_gamma   90.00
#
_symmetry.space_group_name_H-M   'P 1'
#
loop_
_entity.id
_entity.type
_entity.pdbx_description
1 polymer ?
#
loop_
_entity_poly.entity_id
_entity_poly.type
_entity_poly.pdbx_seq_one_letter_code
_entity_poly.pdbx_strand_id
1 'polypeptide(L)'
;MNETLLFSYHDIAVYSGDPVSLREGQWLNDAMLSFYYEYLTHEILRGDNSVLLLKPTLVQCLRLQQDAESLRSALPADMHAKELIFIPINNSNSFVHVEGGSGSHWSLLVHVKHTNPTYHYYDSMANMNYQYALAVKSKLDAILLGTANPVPPMITHSCPQQENGSDCGIFVILFTDLLSRRYNDLRLPPQPAPPKRPRKHSADPDAVRHAASIALQNRRNSAQPQSLLARRHPSALRDGKDEGNGVIRRPMSPFVAGGEWDRVAVRPSMMVAPVADRTFWWIDYSDLCNPLKARTTLQALVNDHCVRYSNRAPII
;
A
#
# COMPACT_ATOMS: atom_id res chain seq x y z
N MET A 1 -23.55 -7.18 -21.80
CA MET A 1 -24.16 -6.19 -20.88
C MET A 1 -23.52 -4.84 -21.20
N ASN A 2 -24.28 -3.75 -21.26
CA ASN A 2 -23.68 -2.43 -21.45
C ASN A 2 -22.91 -2.05 -20.19
N GLU A 3 -21.59 -1.84 -20.31
CA GLU A 3 -20.76 -1.35 -19.21
C GLU A 3 -21.13 0.10 -18.89
N THR A 4 -21.30 0.41 -17.61
CA THR A 4 -21.60 1.77 -17.14
C THR A 4 -20.37 2.34 -16.45
N LEU A 5 -19.98 3.57 -16.80
CA LEU A 5 -18.93 4.28 -16.08
C LEU A 5 -19.37 4.50 -14.62
N LEU A 6 -18.60 3.99 -13.66
CA LEU A 6 -18.84 4.22 -12.23
C LEU A 6 -18.25 5.55 -11.78
N PHE A 7 -16.98 5.79 -12.13
CA PHE A 7 -16.27 7.03 -11.88
C PHE A 7 -15.01 7.14 -12.73
N SER A 8 -14.50 8.37 -12.86
CA SER A 8 -13.15 8.66 -13.34
C SER A 8 -12.32 9.23 -12.20
N TYR A 9 -11.07 8.79 -12.07
CA TYR A 9 -10.14 9.22 -11.02
C TYR A 9 -8.76 9.41 -11.63
N HIS A 10 -8.32 10.66 -11.79
CA HIS A 10 -7.12 10.99 -12.56
C HIS A 10 -7.15 10.30 -13.94
N ASP A 11 -6.12 9.53 -14.30
CA ASP A 11 -5.96 8.97 -15.64
C ASP A 11 -6.68 7.62 -15.84
N ILE A 12 -7.55 7.19 -14.90
CA ILE A 12 -8.32 5.95 -15.03
C ILE A 12 -9.83 6.18 -14.97
N ALA A 13 -10.56 5.48 -15.84
CA ALA A 13 -11.99 5.33 -15.80
C ALA A 13 -12.34 3.91 -15.31
N VAL A 14 -13.18 3.81 -14.29
CA VAL A 14 -13.62 2.53 -13.72
C VAL A 14 -15.06 2.27 -14.13
N TYR A 15 -15.31 1.14 -14.80
CA TYR A 15 -16.62 0.71 -15.27
C TYR A 15 -17.22 -0.35 -14.37
N SER A 16 -18.53 -0.57 -14.51
CA SER A 16 -19.30 -1.49 -13.67
C SER A 16 -18.79 -2.94 -13.66
N GLY A 17 -18.08 -3.34 -14.71
CA GLY A 17 -17.46 -4.67 -14.82
C GLY A 17 -16.15 -4.81 -14.04
N ASP A 18 -15.39 -3.74 -13.86
CA ASP A 18 -14.02 -3.83 -13.32
C ASP A 18 -13.95 -4.35 -11.88
N PRO A 19 -14.81 -3.90 -10.95
CA PRO A 19 -14.76 -4.37 -9.55
C PRO A 19 -15.11 -5.85 -9.41
N VAL A 20 -15.68 -6.50 -10.43
CA VAL A 20 -15.92 -7.95 -10.42
C VAL A 20 -14.61 -8.73 -10.23
N SER A 21 -13.49 -8.20 -10.76
CA SER A 21 -12.16 -8.80 -10.60
C SER A 21 -11.63 -8.81 -9.15
N LEU A 22 -12.25 -8.04 -8.26
CA LEU A 22 -11.92 -8.01 -6.83
C LEU A 22 -12.56 -9.15 -6.03
N ARG A 23 -13.57 -9.83 -6.58
CA ARG A 23 -14.21 -10.96 -5.89
C ARG A 23 -13.21 -12.09 -5.66
N GLU A 24 -13.41 -12.85 -4.59
CA GLU A 24 -12.57 -14.01 -4.28
C GLU A 24 -12.53 -14.99 -5.47
N GLY A 25 -11.34 -15.52 -5.76
CA GLY A 25 -11.11 -16.44 -6.87
C GLY A 25 -11.05 -15.79 -8.26
N GLN A 26 -11.34 -14.49 -8.39
CA GLN A 26 -11.23 -13.79 -9.68
C GLN A 26 -9.82 -13.23 -9.91
N TRP A 27 -9.39 -13.24 -11.17
CA TRP A 27 -8.14 -12.62 -11.59
C TRP A 27 -8.29 -11.10 -11.60
N LEU A 28 -7.36 -10.40 -10.94
CA LEU A 28 -7.33 -8.95 -10.94
C LEU A 28 -7.09 -8.42 -12.36
N ASN A 29 -7.88 -7.44 -12.79
CA ASN A 29 -7.75 -6.82 -14.11
C ASN A 29 -6.89 -5.54 -14.08
N ASP A 30 -6.52 -5.07 -15.27
CA ASP A 30 -5.70 -3.88 -15.47
C ASP A 30 -6.31 -2.62 -14.85
N ALA A 31 -7.63 -2.46 -14.94
CA ALA A 31 -8.34 -1.29 -14.45
C ALA A 31 -8.25 -1.16 -12.93
N MET A 32 -8.46 -2.25 -12.20
CA MET A 32 -8.36 -2.26 -10.73
C MET A 32 -6.93 -2.05 -10.25
N LEU A 33 -5.94 -2.63 -10.94
CA LEU A 33 -4.54 -2.38 -10.62
C LEU A 33 -4.13 -0.94 -10.91
N SER A 34 -4.59 -0.39 -12.04
CA SER A 34 -4.38 1.01 -12.43
C SER A 34 -5.03 1.99 -11.46
N PHE A 35 -6.26 1.71 -11.02
CA PHE A 35 -6.98 2.48 -10.02
C PHE A 35 -6.20 2.53 -8.71
N TYR A 36 -5.73 1.39 -8.22
CA TYR A 36 -4.94 1.40 -6.99
C TYR A 36 -3.62 2.14 -7.15
N TYR A 37 -2.99 2.09 -8.32
CA TYR A 37 -1.80 2.88 -8.60
C TYR A 37 -2.09 4.38 -8.61
N GLU A 38 -3.23 4.83 -9.13
CA GLU A 38 -3.64 6.24 -8.99
C GLU A 38 -3.82 6.61 -7.52
N TYR A 39 -4.48 5.75 -6.75
CA TYR A 39 -4.67 5.97 -5.31
C TYR A 39 -3.33 6.09 -4.58
N LEU A 40 -2.37 5.19 -4.84
CA LEU A 40 -1.03 5.28 -4.24
C LEU A 40 -0.32 6.56 -4.63
N THR A 41 -0.30 6.94 -5.91
CA THR A 41 0.34 8.16 -6.39
C THR A 41 -0.21 9.40 -5.68
N HIS A 42 -1.53 9.53 -5.59
CA HIS A 42 -2.17 10.77 -5.14
C HIS A 42 -2.40 10.84 -3.64
N GLU A 43 -2.72 9.72 -2.97
CA GLU A 43 -3.08 9.72 -1.55
C GLU A 43 -1.92 9.34 -0.64
N ILE A 44 -1.08 8.40 -1.08
CA ILE A 44 0.03 7.87 -0.27
C ILE A 44 1.32 8.61 -0.55
N LEU A 45 1.71 8.67 -1.83
CA LEU A 45 2.91 9.35 -2.31
C LEU A 45 2.67 10.86 -2.48
N ARG A 46 1.40 11.31 -2.47
CA ARG A 46 1.03 12.74 -2.51
C ARG A 46 1.61 13.49 -3.72
N GLY A 47 1.70 12.82 -4.86
CA GLY A 47 2.30 13.36 -6.07
C GLY A 47 3.83 13.49 -6.00
N ASP A 48 4.52 12.70 -5.16
CA ASP A 48 5.98 12.67 -5.16
C ASP A 48 6.51 12.30 -6.56
N ASN A 49 7.22 13.25 -7.15
CA ASN A 49 7.76 13.12 -8.50
C ASN A 49 8.95 12.16 -8.57
N SER A 50 9.48 11.64 -7.46
CA SER A 50 10.57 10.66 -7.49
C SER A 50 10.10 9.23 -7.76
N VAL A 51 8.82 8.92 -7.54
CA VAL A 51 8.24 7.59 -7.74
C VAL A 51 7.34 7.58 -8.97
N LEU A 52 7.41 6.51 -9.75
CA LEU A 52 6.53 6.26 -10.88
C LEU A 52 5.89 4.88 -10.78
N LEU A 53 4.57 4.83 -10.86
CA LEU A 53 3.79 3.59 -10.89
C LEU A 53 3.27 3.38 -12.33
N LEU A 54 3.98 2.61 -13.15
CA LEU A 54 3.56 2.38 -14.54
C LEU A 54 2.26 1.58 -14.60
N LYS A 55 1.33 2.01 -15.44
CA LYS A 55 0.07 1.29 -15.66
C LYS A 55 0.30 -0.01 -16.43
N PRO A 56 -0.43 -1.09 -16.12
CA PRO A 56 -0.35 -2.37 -16.85
C PRO A 56 -0.41 -2.23 -18.36
N THR A 57 -1.34 -1.44 -18.88
CA THR A 57 -1.54 -1.24 -20.32
C THR A 57 -0.29 -0.66 -20.97
N LEU A 58 0.38 0.31 -20.33
CA LEU A 58 1.60 0.91 -20.84
C LEU A 58 2.78 -0.09 -20.81
N VAL A 59 2.91 -0.90 -19.75
CA VAL A 59 3.94 -1.94 -19.66
C VAL A 59 3.71 -3.03 -20.71
N GLN A 60 2.46 -3.41 -20.95
CA GLN A 60 2.07 -4.37 -21.97
C GLN A 60 2.37 -3.83 -23.37
N CYS A 61 2.06 -2.55 -23.64
CA CYS A 61 2.47 -1.87 -24.87
C CYS A 61 3.98 -1.94 -25.05
N LEU A 62 4.75 -1.57 -24.03
CA LEU A 62 6.21 -1.62 -24.07
C LEU A 62 6.76 -3.00 -24.41
N ARG A 63 6.20 -4.05 -23.80
CA ARG A 63 6.70 -5.42 -24.02
C ARG A 63 6.42 -5.93 -25.43
N LEU A 64 5.23 -5.66 -25.96
CA LEU A 64 4.79 -6.21 -27.23
C LEU A 64 5.26 -5.41 -28.45
N GLN A 65 5.67 -4.14 -28.26
CA GLN A 65 6.21 -3.35 -29.38
C GLN A 65 7.57 -3.86 -29.84
N GLN A 66 7.72 -3.97 -31.17
CA GLN A 66 8.97 -4.42 -31.80
C GLN A 66 10.09 -3.41 -31.59
N ASP A 67 9.81 -2.13 -31.87
CA ASP A 67 10.72 -1.02 -31.62
C ASP A 67 10.36 -0.32 -30.31
N ALA A 68 11.25 -0.40 -29.32
CA ALA A 68 11.05 0.21 -28.01
C ALA A 68 11.09 1.74 -28.07
N GLU A 69 11.95 2.29 -28.93
CA GLU A 69 12.15 3.74 -29.05
C GLU A 69 10.91 4.42 -29.63
N SER A 70 10.13 3.72 -30.46
CA SER A 70 8.83 4.20 -30.93
C SER A 70 7.86 4.58 -29.81
N LEU A 71 7.98 3.96 -28.62
CA LEU A 71 7.17 4.25 -27.44
C LEU A 71 7.77 5.27 -26.48
N ARG A 72 8.98 5.79 -26.75
CA ARG A 72 9.62 6.80 -25.88
C ARG A 72 8.69 7.99 -25.63
N SER A 73 7.96 8.43 -26.64
CA SER A 73 7.01 9.55 -26.55
C SER A 73 5.72 9.21 -25.79
N ALA A 74 5.37 7.94 -25.69
CA ALA A 74 4.20 7.46 -24.94
C ALA A 74 4.52 7.18 -23.45
N LEU A 75 5.81 7.02 -23.10
CA LEU A 75 6.25 6.94 -21.72
C LEU A 75 6.22 8.31 -21.05
N PRO A 76 6.02 8.38 -19.72
CA PRO A 76 6.08 9.64 -18.99
C PRO A 76 7.38 10.41 -19.26
N ALA A 77 7.27 11.67 -19.67
CA ALA A 77 8.43 12.48 -20.08
C ALA A 77 9.48 12.65 -18.96
N ASP A 78 9.03 12.61 -17.71
CA ASP A 78 9.87 12.74 -16.52
C ASP A 78 10.39 11.40 -15.98
N MET A 79 10.20 10.29 -16.71
CA MET A 79 10.67 8.96 -16.32
C MET A 79 12.19 8.94 -16.03
N HIS A 80 12.97 9.73 -16.76
CA HIS A 80 14.41 9.90 -16.54
C HIS A 80 14.78 10.56 -15.20
N ALA A 81 13.87 11.32 -14.60
CA ALA A 81 14.08 11.96 -13.29
C ALA A 81 13.60 11.12 -12.10
N LYS A 82 12.90 10.00 -12.36
CA LYS A 82 12.41 9.10 -11.30
C LYS A 82 13.55 8.39 -10.59
N GLU A 83 13.46 8.30 -9.27
CA GLU A 83 14.34 7.46 -8.45
C GLU A 83 13.87 6.01 -8.44
N LEU A 84 12.55 5.79 -8.39
CA LEU A 84 11.92 4.49 -8.22
C LEU A 84 10.79 4.30 -9.22
N ILE A 85 10.79 3.19 -9.97
CA ILE A 85 9.75 2.87 -10.96
C ILE A 85 9.18 1.48 -10.67
N PHE A 86 7.89 1.41 -10.37
CA PHE A 86 7.14 0.16 -10.23
C PHE A 86 6.51 -0.23 -11.55
N ILE A 87 6.68 -1.49 -11.92
CA ILE A 87 6.42 -2.02 -13.25
C ILE A 87 5.66 -3.34 -13.08
N PRO A 88 4.32 -3.33 -13.18
CA PRO A 88 3.52 -4.55 -13.11
C PRO A 88 3.72 -5.36 -14.40
N ILE A 89 4.12 -6.63 -14.25
CA ILE A 89 4.44 -7.53 -15.35
C ILE A 89 3.30 -8.50 -15.56
N ASN A 90 2.83 -8.61 -16.81
CA ASN A 90 1.88 -9.62 -17.25
C ASN A 90 2.51 -10.51 -18.33
N ASN A 91 2.11 -11.78 -18.40
CA ASN A 91 2.56 -12.73 -19.41
C ASN A 91 1.69 -12.79 -20.70
N SER A 92 0.70 -11.90 -20.84
CA SER A 92 -0.23 -11.88 -21.97
C SER A 92 0.46 -11.73 -23.34
N ASN A 93 0.27 -12.61 -24.31
CA ASN A 93 0.87 -12.40 -25.64
C ASN A 93 -0.01 -11.61 -26.62
N SER A 94 -1.00 -10.87 -26.10
CA SER A 94 -1.95 -10.09 -26.90
C SER A 94 -2.14 -8.67 -26.34
N PHE A 95 -2.45 -7.73 -27.25
CA PHE A 95 -2.96 -6.39 -26.90
C PHE A 95 -4.47 -6.39 -26.65
N VAL A 96 -5.18 -7.35 -27.22
CA VAL A 96 -6.64 -7.41 -27.21
C VAL A 96 -7.08 -8.40 -26.14
N HIS A 97 -8.06 -7.98 -25.36
CA HIS A 97 -8.79 -8.88 -24.47
C HIS A 97 -9.50 -9.96 -25.31
N VAL A 98 -9.11 -11.20 -25.09
CA VAL A 98 -9.80 -12.39 -25.62
C VAL A 98 -10.63 -12.99 -24.50
N GLU A 99 -11.85 -13.47 -24.78
CA GLU A 99 -12.61 -14.26 -23.81
C GLU A 99 -11.76 -15.44 -23.32
N GLY A 100 -11.56 -15.54 -22.00
CA GLY A 100 -10.62 -16.48 -21.37
C GLY A 100 -9.25 -15.91 -21.00
N GLY A 101 -8.95 -14.67 -21.39
CA GLY A 101 -7.70 -13.96 -21.10
C GLY A 101 -6.51 -14.43 -21.95
N SER A 102 -5.67 -13.50 -22.39
CA SER A 102 -4.41 -13.83 -23.07
C SER A 102 -3.23 -13.96 -22.10
N GLY A 103 -3.36 -13.42 -20.90
CA GLY A 103 -2.39 -13.52 -19.80
C GLY A 103 -3.01 -14.17 -18.58
N SER A 104 -2.20 -14.90 -17.83
CA SER A 104 -2.61 -15.75 -16.70
C SER A 104 -1.92 -15.41 -15.38
N HIS A 105 -0.93 -14.52 -15.39
CA HIS A 105 -0.13 -14.25 -14.20
C HIS A 105 0.40 -12.83 -14.14
N TRP A 106 0.40 -12.28 -12.92
CA TRP A 106 0.97 -10.97 -12.57
C TRP A 106 2.21 -11.15 -11.70
N SER A 107 3.22 -10.32 -11.93
CA SER A 107 4.37 -10.16 -11.02
C SER A 107 4.81 -8.70 -10.98
N LEU A 108 5.74 -8.35 -10.09
CA LEU A 108 6.19 -6.98 -9.91
C LEU A 108 7.69 -6.87 -10.18
N LEU A 109 8.05 -5.88 -10.98
CA LEU A 109 9.42 -5.42 -11.17
C LEU A 109 9.54 -3.98 -10.66
N VAL A 110 10.60 -3.69 -9.90
CA VAL A 110 10.86 -2.35 -9.37
C VAL A 110 12.27 -1.89 -9.76
N HIS A 111 12.39 -0.78 -10.48
CA HIS A 111 13.67 -0.22 -10.91
C HIS A 111 14.11 0.91 -9.97
N VAL A 112 15.29 0.77 -9.38
CA VAL A 112 16.02 1.84 -8.70
C VAL A 112 16.98 2.46 -9.71
N LYS A 113 16.82 3.75 -9.99
CA LYS A 113 17.58 4.42 -11.06
C LYS A 113 18.84 5.13 -10.59
N HIS A 114 18.88 5.56 -9.34
CA HIS A 114 19.95 6.39 -8.80
C HIS A 114 20.59 5.69 -7.60
N THR A 115 21.92 5.81 -7.47
CA THR A 115 22.73 5.14 -6.44
C THR A 115 22.68 3.62 -6.54
N ASN A 116 23.61 3.04 -7.32
CA ASN A 116 23.66 1.61 -7.66
C ASN A 116 22.37 1.12 -8.35
N PRO A 117 22.18 1.46 -9.64
CA PRO A 117 20.98 1.07 -10.37
C PRO A 117 20.74 -0.44 -10.34
N THR A 118 19.53 -0.85 -9.97
CA THR A 118 19.15 -2.27 -9.83
C THR A 118 17.67 -2.45 -10.11
N TYR A 119 17.30 -3.64 -10.58
CA TYR A 119 15.92 -4.07 -10.66
C TYR A 119 15.63 -5.10 -9.55
N HIS A 120 14.50 -4.97 -8.88
CA HIS A 120 14.03 -5.87 -7.82
C HIS A 120 12.77 -6.56 -8.31
N TYR A 121 12.81 -7.90 -8.41
CA TYR A 121 11.75 -8.72 -8.97
C TYR A 121 11.05 -9.54 -7.88
N TYR A 122 9.72 -9.47 -7.86
CA TYR A 122 8.83 -10.18 -6.92
C TYR A 122 7.78 -10.94 -7.70
N ASP A 123 7.60 -12.21 -7.36
CA ASP A 123 6.65 -13.10 -8.03
C ASP A 123 6.04 -14.05 -6.98
N SER A 124 4.73 -13.94 -6.78
CA SER A 124 3.99 -14.78 -5.84
C SER A 124 3.80 -16.21 -6.34
N MET A 125 4.25 -16.54 -7.55
CA MET A 125 4.26 -17.88 -8.13
C MET A 125 5.68 -18.23 -8.61
N ALA A 126 6.59 -18.27 -7.65
CA ALA A 126 8.01 -18.53 -7.77
C ALA A 126 8.73 -17.55 -8.71
N ASN A 127 8.70 -17.81 -10.00
CA ASN A 127 9.37 -17.02 -11.04
C ASN A 127 8.68 -17.21 -12.40
N MET A 128 7.38 -17.55 -12.40
CA MET A 128 6.62 -17.84 -13.60
C MET A 128 6.69 -16.72 -14.64
N ASN A 129 6.77 -15.45 -14.20
CA ASN A 129 6.84 -14.29 -15.08
C ASN A 129 8.27 -13.77 -15.36
N TYR A 130 9.32 -14.48 -14.94
CA TYR A 130 10.70 -13.98 -14.99
C TYR A 130 11.16 -13.55 -16.40
N GLN A 131 10.86 -14.36 -17.44
CA GLN A 131 11.24 -14.04 -18.82
C GLN A 131 10.51 -12.78 -19.34
N TYR A 132 9.25 -12.57 -18.92
CA TYR A 132 8.47 -11.39 -19.28
C TYR A 132 9.02 -10.14 -18.60
N ALA A 133 9.47 -10.26 -17.34
CA ALA A 133 10.16 -9.18 -16.63
C ALA A 133 11.50 -8.82 -17.29
N LEU A 134 12.29 -9.82 -17.73
CA LEU A 134 13.51 -9.58 -18.49
C LEU A 134 13.25 -8.86 -19.82
N ALA A 135 12.19 -9.24 -20.53
CA ALA A 135 11.82 -8.57 -21.79
C ALA A 135 11.48 -7.09 -21.56
N VAL A 136 10.65 -6.79 -20.56
CA VAL A 136 10.32 -5.41 -20.18
C VAL A 136 11.55 -4.64 -19.73
N LYS A 137 12.38 -5.24 -18.87
CA LYS A 137 13.65 -4.66 -18.42
C LYS A 137 14.52 -4.27 -19.61
N SER A 138 14.69 -5.16 -20.58
CA SER A 138 15.53 -4.93 -21.76
C SER A 138 15.02 -3.75 -22.60
N LYS A 139 13.70 -3.61 -22.74
CA LYS A 139 13.06 -2.47 -23.43
C LYS A 139 13.26 -1.16 -22.67
N LEU A 140 13.10 -1.17 -21.34
CA LEU A 140 13.35 0.01 -20.50
C LEU A 140 14.82 0.41 -20.50
N ASP A 141 15.73 -0.54 -20.41
CA ASP A 141 17.17 -0.29 -20.45
C ASP A 141 17.58 0.39 -21.75
N ALA A 142 17.05 -0.06 -22.89
CA ALA A 142 17.29 0.58 -24.19
C ALA A 142 16.85 2.05 -24.20
N ILE A 143 15.69 2.36 -23.61
CA ILE A 143 15.14 3.73 -23.55
C ILE A 143 15.86 4.60 -22.52
N LEU A 144 16.24 4.04 -21.37
CA LEU A 144 16.69 4.83 -20.22
C LEU A 144 18.21 5.00 -20.13
N LEU A 145 19.00 4.01 -20.56
CA LEU A 145 20.43 3.94 -20.26
C LEU A 145 21.32 4.44 -21.40
N GLY A 146 20.81 4.51 -22.63
CA GLY A 146 21.66 4.75 -23.80
C GLY A 146 22.75 3.68 -23.96
N THR A 147 23.73 3.90 -24.83
CA THR A 147 24.73 2.89 -25.20
C THR A 147 25.94 2.77 -24.26
N ALA A 148 26.10 3.70 -23.31
CA ALA A 148 27.34 3.86 -22.54
C ALA A 148 27.23 3.44 -21.06
N ASN A 149 26.03 3.16 -20.55
CA ASN A 149 25.83 2.82 -19.14
C ASN A 149 25.82 1.30 -18.92
N PRO A 150 26.40 0.82 -17.80
CA PRO A 150 26.32 -0.60 -17.44
C PRO A 150 24.86 -1.00 -17.23
N VAL A 151 24.50 -2.18 -17.72
CA VAL A 151 23.15 -2.74 -17.56
C VAL A 151 22.90 -3.07 -16.08
N PRO A 152 21.88 -2.48 -15.44
CA PRO A 152 21.53 -2.77 -14.06
C PRO A 152 21.18 -4.26 -13.89
N PRO A 153 21.66 -4.94 -12.84
CA PRO A 153 21.28 -6.32 -12.58
C PRO A 153 19.81 -6.41 -12.15
N MET A 154 19.22 -7.58 -12.35
CA MET A 154 17.90 -7.93 -11.81
C MET A 154 18.06 -8.90 -10.65
N ILE A 155 17.60 -8.51 -9.48
CA ILE A 155 17.62 -9.27 -8.24
C ILE A 155 16.25 -9.89 -8.05
N THR A 156 16.18 -11.22 -8.11
CA THR A 156 14.97 -11.99 -7.78
C THR A 156 14.88 -12.16 -6.27
N HIS A 157 13.77 -11.74 -5.68
CA HIS A 157 13.53 -11.86 -4.24
C HIS A 157 12.73 -13.12 -3.91
N SER A 158 13.11 -13.80 -2.85
CA SER A 158 12.19 -14.69 -2.14
C SER A 158 11.12 -13.83 -1.48
N CYS A 159 9.85 -14.11 -1.77
CA CYS A 159 8.72 -13.32 -1.27
C CYS A 159 7.53 -14.23 -0.94
N PRO A 160 6.51 -13.72 -0.23
CA PRO A 160 5.29 -14.44 0.05
C PRO A 160 4.66 -15.03 -1.23
N GLN A 161 4.32 -16.30 -1.17
CA GLN A 161 3.79 -17.06 -2.30
C GLN A 161 2.27 -17.20 -2.16
N GLN A 162 1.56 -17.17 -3.29
CA GLN A 162 0.12 -17.39 -3.31
C GLN A 162 -0.20 -18.87 -3.10
N GLU A 163 -1.31 -19.14 -2.41
CA GLU A 163 -1.78 -20.51 -2.15
C GLU A 163 -2.87 -20.96 -3.16
N ASN A 164 -3.29 -20.07 -4.07
CA ASN A 164 -4.33 -20.33 -5.07
C ASN A 164 -3.91 -19.85 -6.47
N GLY A 165 -4.75 -20.07 -7.48
CA GLY A 165 -4.47 -19.70 -8.87
C GLY A 165 -4.90 -18.29 -9.30
N SER A 166 -5.26 -17.37 -8.38
CA SER A 166 -5.94 -16.11 -8.73
C SER A 166 -5.43 -14.85 -8.04
N ASP A 167 -4.65 -14.98 -6.96
CA ASP A 167 -4.25 -13.83 -6.15
C ASP A 167 -2.99 -13.10 -6.63
N CYS A 168 -2.34 -13.53 -7.71
CA CYS A 168 -1.10 -12.91 -8.21
C CYS A 168 -1.20 -11.39 -8.36
N GLY A 169 -2.31 -10.88 -8.92
CA GLY A 169 -2.53 -9.44 -9.04
C GLY A 169 -2.72 -8.73 -7.69
N ILE A 170 -3.31 -9.42 -6.70
CA ILE A 170 -3.44 -8.90 -5.33
C ILE A 170 -2.07 -8.86 -4.64
N PHE A 171 -1.20 -9.83 -4.88
CA PHE A 171 0.19 -9.78 -4.39
C PHE A 171 0.97 -8.61 -4.99
N VAL A 172 0.79 -8.31 -6.29
CA VAL A 172 1.39 -7.10 -6.90
C VAL A 172 0.93 -5.83 -6.19
N ILE A 173 -0.36 -5.72 -5.87
CA ILE A 173 -0.92 -4.60 -5.09
C ILE A 173 -0.26 -4.51 -3.70
N LEU A 174 -0.17 -5.64 -2.99
CA LEU A 174 0.41 -5.71 -1.65
C LEU A 174 1.89 -5.33 -1.63
N PHE A 175 2.69 -5.88 -2.55
CA PHE A 175 4.11 -5.54 -2.67
C PHE A 175 4.30 -4.06 -3.01
N THR A 176 3.52 -3.54 -3.95
CA THR A 176 3.61 -2.13 -4.37
C THR A 176 3.21 -1.19 -3.24
N ASP A 177 2.11 -1.47 -2.51
CA ASP A 177 1.68 -0.68 -1.35
C ASP A 177 2.76 -0.62 -0.28
N LEU A 178 3.27 -1.78 0.12
CA LEU A 178 4.29 -1.89 1.17
C LEU A 178 5.55 -1.11 0.82
N LEU A 179 6.11 -1.36 -0.37
CA LEU A 179 7.34 -0.71 -0.83
C LEU A 179 7.16 0.80 -1.04
N SER A 180 6.01 1.23 -1.57
CA SER A 180 5.69 2.66 -1.74
C SER A 180 5.59 3.37 -0.39
N ARG A 181 4.98 2.73 0.61
CA ARG A 181 4.89 3.29 1.97
C ARG A 181 6.24 3.31 2.67
N ARG A 182 7.00 2.22 2.61
CA ARG A 182 8.38 2.19 3.13
C ARG A 182 9.20 3.32 2.53
N TYR A 183 9.11 3.52 1.21
CA TYR A 183 9.84 4.59 0.54
C TYR A 183 9.40 5.98 1.00
N ASN A 184 8.08 6.20 1.11
CA ASN A 184 7.53 7.46 1.63
C ASN A 184 7.98 7.74 3.06
N ASP A 185 7.96 6.72 3.94
CA ASP A 185 8.37 6.83 5.34
C ASP A 185 9.85 7.18 5.51
N LEU A 186 10.70 6.72 4.60
CA LEU A 186 12.14 7.05 4.58
C LEU A 186 12.41 8.51 4.20
N ARG A 187 11.51 9.15 3.45
CA ARG A 187 11.60 10.58 3.10
C ARG A 187 10.99 11.46 4.20
N LEU A 188 10.17 10.90 5.09
CA LEU A 188 9.67 11.61 6.24
C LEU A 188 10.76 11.73 7.32
N PRO A 189 10.83 12.85 8.07
CA PRO A 189 11.73 12.94 9.21
C PRO A 189 11.46 11.79 10.20
N PRO A 190 12.49 11.12 10.76
CA PRO A 190 12.30 10.02 11.68
C PRO A 190 11.46 10.46 12.89
N GLN A 191 10.49 9.62 13.27
CA GLN A 191 9.68 9.87 14.46
C GLN A 191 10.53 9.72 15.72
N PRO A 192 10.32 10.54 16.78
CA PRO A 192 10.93 10.28 18.07
C PRO A 192 10.54 8.89 18.56
N ALA A 193 11.48 8.20 19.21
CA ALA A 193 11.16 6.94 19.88
C ALA A 193 9.98 7.13 20.83
N PRO A 194 9.04 6.16 20.92
CA PRO A 194 7.92 6.25 21.85
C PRO A 194 8.46 6.49 23.26
N PRO A 195 7.79 7.34 24.07
CA PRO A 195 8.24 7.61 25.43
C PRO A 195 8.41 6.29 26.17
N LYS A 196 9.62 6.08 26.74
CA LYS A 196 9.88 4.92 27.59
C LYS A 196 8.77 4.88 28.63
N ARG A 197 7.99 3.79 28.65
CA ARG A 197 6.96 3.58 29.68
C ARG A 197 7.62 3.88 31.03
N PRO A 198 7.02 4.72 31.89
CA PRO A 198 7.57 4.97 33.21
C PRO A 198 7.79 3.61 33.86
N ARG A 199 9.03 3.36 34.33
CA ARG A 199 9.30 2.21 35.17
C ARG A 199 8.27 2.29 36.29
N LYS A 200 7.41 1.26 36.41
CA LYS A 200 6.61 1.09 37.61
C LYS A 200 7.61 1.12 38.76
N HIS A 201 7.63 2.19 39.55
CA HIS A 201 8.25 2.13 40.85
C HIS A 201 7.59 0.96 41.55
N SER A 202 8.38 -0.05 41.87
CA SER A 202 7.95 -1.16 42.71
C SER A 202 7.31 -0.53 43.94
N ALA A 203 6.02 -0.81 44.14
CA ALA A 203 5.36 -0.42 45.37
C ALA A 203 6.14 -1.02 46.54
N ASP A 204 6.37 -0.19 47.55
CA ASP A 204 6.97 -0.55 48.83
C ASP A 204 6.24 -1.79 49.41
N PRO A 205 6.93 -2.92 49.62
CA PRO A 205 6.33 -4.14 50.16
C PRO A 205 5.66 -3.96 51.53
N ASP A 206 6.03 -2.92 52.28
CA ASP A 206 5.56 -2.72 53.65
C ASP A 206 4.17 -2.03 53.73
N ALA A 207 3.74 -1.35 52.67
CA ALA A 207 2.41 -0.73 52.62
C ALA A 207 1.27 -1.75 52.44
N VAL A 208 1.55 -2.93 51.87
CA VAL A 208 0.53 -3.95 51.56
C VAL A 208 0.18 -4.80 52.78
N ARG A 209 1.06 -4.89 53.79
CA ARG A 209 0.81 -5.70 55.00
C ARG A 209 -0.12 -5.04 56.02
N HIS A 210 -0.28 -3.71 55.99
CA HIS A 210 -1.13 -3.02 56.96
C HIS A 210 -2.60 -2.92 56.52
N ALA A 211 -2.87 -2.93 55.21
CA ALA A 211 -4.24 -2.90 54.68
C ALA A 211 -4.97 -4.26 54.80
N ALA A 212 -4.22 -5.38 54.86
CA ALA A 212 -4.78 -6.72 54.90
C ALA A 212 -5.29 -7.16 56.29
N SER A 213 -4.83 -6.56 57.40
CA SER A 213 -5.33 -6.92 58.73
C SER A 213 -6.62 -6.19 59.11
N ILE A 214 -6.89 -5.01 58.54
CA ILE A 214 -8.11 -4.23 58.82
C ILE A 214 -9.32 -4.77 58.02
N ALA A 215 -9.10 -5.35 56.83
CA ALA A 215 -10.17 -5.86 55.97
C ALA A 215 -10.74 -7.24 56.40
N LEU A 216 -10.05 -7.97 57.29
CA LEU A 216 -10.47 -9.29 57.78
C LEU A 216 -11.28 -9.24 59.09
N GLN A 217 -11.24 -8.14 59.83
CA GLN A 217 -12.02 -7.98 61.07
C GLN A 217 -13.47 -7.52 60.82
N ASN A 218 -13.76 -6.88 59.67
CA ASN A 218 -15.07 -6.30 59.37
C ASN A 218 -15.99 -7.19 58.50
N ARG A 219 -15.57 -8.40 58.11
CA ARG A 219 -16.38 -9.35 57.30
C ARG A 219 -17.07 -10.46 58.11
N ARG A 220 -17.19 -10.32 59.43
CA ARG A 220 -17.87 -11.31 60.29
C ARG A 220 -19.21 -10.86 60.90
N ASN A 221 -19.62 -9.60 60.77
CA ASN A 221 -20.90 -9.13 61.29
C ASN A 221 -21.71 -8.43 60.21
N SER A 222 -22.53 -9.19 59.47
CA SER A 222 -23.88 -8.82 58.98
C SER A 222 -24.19 -9.55 57.67
N ALA A 223 -24.98 -10.62 57.77
CA ALA A 223 -25.67 -11.25 56.66
C ALA A 223 -27.06 -10.61 56.49
N GLN A 224 -27.43 -10.21 55.26
CA GLN A 224 -28.64 -10.66 54.53
C GLN A 224 -28.87 -9.84 53.23
N PRO A 225 -29.56 -10.40 52.21
CA PRO A 225 -29.63 -9.83 50.86
C PRO A 225 -31.01 -9.26 50.51
N GLN A 226 -31.08 -8.09 49.84
CA GLN A 226 -32.27 -7.67 49.10
C GLN A 226 -31.94 -6.83 47.85
N SER A 227 -32.89 -6.90 46.92
CA SER A 227 -32.92 -6.61 45.50
C SER A 227 -33.34 -5.18 45.10
N LEU A 228 -33.27 -4.92 43.79
CA LEU A 228 -34.07 -4.01 42.93
C LEU A 228 -33.46 -2.65 42.51
N LEU A 229 -33.33 -2.54 41.17
CA LEU A 229 -33.75 -1.45 40.27
C LEU A 229 -33.60 0.02 40.74
N ALA A 230 -32.93 0.85 39.93
CA ALA A 230 -33.60 1.83 39.05
C ALA A 230 -32.61 2.80 38.36
N ARG A 231 -33.04 3.24 37.18
CA ARG A 231 -32.46 4.21 36.25
C ARG A 231 -32.28 5.62 36.83
N ARG A 232 -31.39 6.44 36.22
CA ARG A 232 -31.69 7.79 35.64
C ARG A 232 -30.46 8.45 34.98
N HIS A 233 -30.68 8.96 33.77
CA HIS A 233 -29.96 10.05 33.05
C HIS A 233 -30.59 11.42 33.45
N PRO A 234 -30.23 12.62 32.91
CA PRO A 234 -29.07 13.13 32.14
C PRO A 234 -28.56 14.55 32.59
N SER A 235 -27.79 15.25 31.71
CA SER A 235 -27.40 16.68 31.64
C SER A 235 -25.99 17.02 32.15
N ALA A 236 -25.19 17.96 31.59
CA ALA A 236 -25.48 19.12 30.76
C ALA A 236 -24.28 19.57 29.87
N LEU A 237 -24.59 20.46 28.92
CA LEU A 237 -23.72 21.21 28.01
C LEU A 237 -22.66 22.10 28.69
N ARG A 238 -21.56 22.36 27.97
CA ARG A 238 -20.89 23.67 27.96
C ARG A 238 -20.16 23.92 26.63
N ASP A 239 -20.46 25.08 26.05
CA ASP A 239 -19.80 25.68 24.90
C ASP A 239 -18.40 26.19 25.22
N GLY A 240 -17.53 26.16 24.21
CA GLY A 240 -16.26 26.87 24.15
C GLY A 240 -15.79 26.96 22.71
N LYS A 241 -15.79 28.17 22.15
CA LYS A 241 -15.25 28.50 20.82
C LYS A 241 -13.75 28.22 20.79
N ASP A 242 -13.25 27.68 19.69
CA ASP A 242 -11.87 27.90 19.26
C ASP A 242 -11.78 27.95 17.73
N GLU A 243 -11.16 29.02 17.23
CA GLU A 243 -10.82 29.23 15.83
C GLU A 243 -9.52 28.50 15.47
N GLY A 244 -9.42 28.04 14.21
CA GLY A 244 -8.14 27.92 13.50
C GLY A 244 -7.24 26.71 13.82
N ASN A 245 -7.33 25.66 13.01
CA ASN A 245 -6.20 25.21 12.16
C ASN A 245 -6.62 23.97 11.35
N GLY A 246 -6.37 23.99 10.04
CA GLY A 246 -6.61 22.85 9.16
C GLY A 246 -5.71 21.67 9.53
N VAL A 247 -6.27 20.67 10.20
CA VAL A 247 -5.61 19.39 10.48
C VAL A 247 -5.73 18.50 9.24
N ILE A 248 -4.66 18.38 8.46
CA ILE A 248 -4.57 17.35 7.40
C ILE A 248 -4.35 15.99 8.07
N ARG A 249 -5.43 15.19 8.20
CA ARG A 249 -5.36 13.79 8.61
C ARG A 249 -4.59 12.98 7.55
N ARG A 250 -3.64 12.14 7.98
CA ARG A 250 -2.99 11.19 7.06
C ARG A 250 -3.94 10.02 6.82
N PRO A 251 -4.20 9.59 5.58
CA PRO A 251 -4.87 8.32 5.35
C PRO A 251 -3.96 7.19 5.87
N MET A 252 -4.44 6.45 6.86
CA MET A 252 -3.79 5.23 7.32
C MET A 252 -3.80 4.20 6.20
N SER A 253 -2.76 3.37 6.10
CA SER A 253 -2.85 2.17 5.26
C SER A 253 -3.97 1.29 5.81
N PRO A 254 -4.96 0.90 5.00
CA PRO A 254 -5.97 -0.05 5.46
C PRO A 254 -5.40 -1.49 5.54
N PHE A 255 -4.17 -1.70 5.06
CA PHE A 255 -3.48 -3.00 5.02
C PHE A 255 -2.47 -3.20 6.17
N VAL A 256 -2.19 -2.18 6.99
CA VAL A 256 -1.26 -2.26 8.13
C VAL A 256 -1.98 -2.73 9.40
N ALA A 257 -1.40 -3.72 10.09
CA ALA A 257 -1.88 -4.19 11.38
C ALA A 257 -1.43 -3.25 12.51
N GLY A 258 -2.26 -2.24 12.83
CA GLY A 258 -2.28 -1.55 14.12
C GLY A 258 -1.25 -0.44 14.36
N GLY A 259 -1.74 0.75 14.76
CA GLY A 259 -0.95 1.80 15.42
C GLY A 259 -1.34 3.24 15.02
N GLU A 260 -1.90 4.01 15.96
CA GLU A 260 -1.97 5.48 15.88
C GLU A 260 -0.57 6.07 16.08
N TRP A 261 -0.15 6.97 15.18
CA TRP A 261 1.12 7.68 15.30
C TRP A 261 0.87 9.19 15.35
N ASP A 262 0.94 9.76 16.55
CA ASP A 262 0.97 11.21 16.81
C ASP A 262 2.39 11.79 16.61
N ARG A 263 2.46 13.04 16.16
CA ARG A 263 3.68 13.75 15.67
C ARG A 263 4.56 14.35 16.78
N VAL A 264 5.88 14.54 16.52
CA VAL A 264 6.68 15.83 16.58
C VAL A 264 8.24 15.62 16.64
N ALA A 265 8.98 16.20 15.66
CA ALA A 265 10.39 16.74 15.53
C ALA A 265 11.66 16.12 16.20
N VAL A 266 12.95 16.23 15.75
CA VAL A 266 13.77 16.33 14.49
C VAL A 266 15.26 16.04 14.91
N ARG A 267 16.11 15.34 14.10
CA ARG A 267 17.60 15.46 14.05
C ARG A 267 18.22 14.91 12.71
N PRO A 268 19.50 15.20 12.37
CA PRO A 268 19.95 15.38 10.96
C PRO A 268 20.71 14.21 10.29
N SER A 269 20.62 14.22 8.95
CA SER A 269 21.54 13.66 7.93
C SER A 269 21.79 12.15 7.91
N MET A 270 21.03 11.39 7.10
CA MET A 270 21.41 10.04 6.67
C MET A 270 22.37 10.11 5.46
N MET A 271 23.59 9.61 5.63
CA MET A 271 24.63 9.48 4.58
C MET A 271 24.48 8.24 3.69
N VAL A 272 23.36 7.50 3.77
CA VAL A 272 23.11 6.34 2.90
C VAL A 272 21.69 6.45 2.37
N ALA A 273 21.51 6.43 1.05
CA ALA A 273 20.20 6.39 0.43
C ALA A 273 19.43 5.16 0.99
N PRO A 274 18.26 5.34 1.64
CA PRO A 274 17.57 4.27 2.37
C PRO A 274 17.22 3.03 1.55
N VAL A 275 17.12 3.19 0.23
CA VAL A 275 16.91 2.13 -0.77
C VAL A 275 18.09 1.14 -0.84
N ALA A 276 19.27 1.51 -0.32
CA ALA A 276 20.44 0.63 -0.26
C ALA A 276 20.44 -0.35 0.93
N ASP A 277 19.54 -0.17 1.92
CA ASP A 277 19.39 -1.14 3.01
C ASP A 277 18.71 -2.41 2.47
N ARG A 278 19.36 -3.56 2.65
CA ARG A 278 18.84 -4.86 2.21
C ARG A 278 17.48 -5.19 2.84
N THR A 279 17.16 -4.66 4.02
CA THR A 279 15.89 -4.89 4.70
C THR A 279 14.72 -4.20 4.01
N PHE A 280 14.95 -3.10 3.28
CA PHE A 280 13.90 -2.39 2.55
C PHE A 280 13.21 -3.30 1.53
N TRP A 281 14.00 -4.12 0.84
CA TRP A 281 13.55 -5.00 -0.24
C TRP A 281 13.08 -6.38 0.24
N TRP A 282 13.31 -6.72 1.51
CA TRP A 282 12.83 -7.98 2.06
C TRP A 282 11.35 -7.87 2.39
N ILE A 283 10.52 -8.76 1.84
CA ILE A 283 9.09 -8.83 2.14
C ILE A 283 8.82 -10.21 2.73
N ASP A 284 8.24 -10.25 3.92
CA ASP A 284 7.82 -11.47 4.61
C ASP A 284 6.29 -11.59 4.67
N TYR A 285 5.77 -12.79 4.96
CA TYR A 285 4.32 -12.97 5.14
C TYR A 285 3.76 -12.09 6.26
N SER A 286 4.56 -11.83 7.29
CA SER A 286 4.19 -10.96 8.41
C SER A 286 4.05 -9.47 8.03
N ASP A 287 4.64 -9.05 6.91
CA ASP A 287 4.48 -7.68 6.39
C ASP A 287 3.15 -7.47 5.65
N LEU A 288 2.50 -8.56 5.22
CA LEU A 288 1.34 -8.50 4.33
C LEU A 288 0.06 -8.91 5.05
N CYS A 289 -1.03 -8.20 4.74
CA CYS A 289 -2.33 -8.70 5.12
C CYS A 289 -2.76 -9.86 4.20
N ASN A 290 -3.69 -10.69 4.69
CA ASN A 290 -4.29 -11.75 3.90
C ASN A 290 -4.92 -11.22 2.57
N PRO A 291 -4.75 -11.91 1.42
CA PRO A 291 -5.28 -11.47 0.12
C PRO A 291 -6.80 -11.22 0.08
N LEU A 292 -7.61 -12.00 0.81
CA LEU A 292 -9.06 -11.79 0.90
C LEU A 292 -9.40 -10.49 1.63
N LYS A 293 -8.64 -10.17 2.70
CA LYS A 293 -8.74 -8.85 3.35
C LYS A 293 -8.31 -7.75 2.38
N ALA A 294 -7.29 -8.00 1.56
CA ALA A 294 -6.81 -7.02 0.60
C ALA A 294 -7.88 -6.70 -0.46
N ARG A 295 -8.50 -7.73 -1.03
CA ARG A 295 -9.64 -7.65 -1.96
C ARG A 295 -10.81 -6.86 -1.36
N THR A 296 -11.22 -7.21 -0.15
CA THR A 296 -12.34 -6.54 0.53
C THR A 296 -12.06 -5.06 0.77
N THR A 297 -10.81 -4.74 1.12
CA THR A 297 -10.37 -3.36 1.34
C THR A 297 -10.36 -2.56 0.05
N LEU A 298 -9.84 -3.13 -1.05
CA LEU A 298 -9.85 -2.47 -2.36
C LEU A 298 -11.28 -2.29 -2.88
N GLN A 299 -12.17 -3.26 -2.64
CA GLN A 299 -13.59 -3.13 -2.97
C GLN A 299 -14.26 -2.00 -2.19
N ALA A 300 -13.96 -1.85 -0.90
CA ALA A 300 -14.46 -0.75 -0.09
C ALA A 300 -13.96 0.62 -0.61
N LEU A 301 -12.68 0.68 -1.02
CA LEU A 301 -12.09 1.89 -1.61
C LEU A 301 -12.78 2.28 -2.93
N VAL A 302 -13.05 1.32 -3.80
CA VAL A 302 -13.82 1.52 -5.04
C VAL A 302 -15.22 2.04 -4.73
N ASN A 303 -15.92 1.42 -3.78
CA ASN A 303 -17.28 1.83 -3.41
C ASN A 303 -17.32 3.27 -2.87
N ASP A 304 -16.35 3.64 -2.04
CA ASP A 304 -16.20 5.01 -1.55
C ASP A 304 -15.93 6.01 -2.68
N HIS A 305 -15.10 5.65 -3.68
CA HIS A 305 -14.88 6.48 -4.86
C HIS A 305 -16.12 6.61 -5.74
N CYS A 306 -16.90 5.54 -5.93
CA CYS A 306 -18.20 5.64 -6.59
C CYS A 306 -19.06 6.71 -5.89
N VAL A 307 -19.25 6.63 -4.58
CA VAL A 307 -20.07 7.61 -3.84
C VAL A 307 -19.55 9.04 -3.99
N ARG A 308 -18.23 9.25 -3.94
CA ARG A 308 -17.62 10.59 -4.03
C ARG A 308 -17.68 11.20 -5.43
N TYR A 309 -17.53 10.38 -6.48
CA TYR A 309 -17.33 10.85 -7.84
C TYR A 309 -18.53 10.64 -8.77
N SER A 310 -19.49 9.77 -8.45
CA SER A 310 -20.72 9.59 -9.25
C SER A 310 -21.64 10.82 -9.26
N ASN A 311 -21.41 11.82 -8.38
CA ASN A 311 -22.17 13.08 -8.31
C ASN A 311 -21.48 14.28 -8.99
N ARG A 312 -20.29 14.09 -9.57
CA ARG A 312 -19.61 15.15 -10.32
C ARG A 312 -19.90 14.92 -11.80
N ALA A 313 -20.62 15.85 -12.43
CA ALA A 313 -20.75 15.87 -13.88
C ALA A 313 -19.36 15.78 -14.53
N PRO A 314 -19.20 15.07 -15.66
CA PRO A 314 -17.91 14.99 -16.34
C PRO A 314 -17.41 16.41 -16.61
N ILE A 315 -16.16 16.67 -16.24
CA ILE A 315 -15.46 17.88 -16.67
C ILE A 315 -15.24 17.70 -18.17
N ILE A 316 -16.02 18.43 -18.97
CA ILE A 316 -15.94 18.50 -20.43
C ILE A 316 -14.69 19.27 -20.83
#